data_AF-A0A6G6K6V3-F1
#
_entry.id   AF-A0A6G6K6V3-F1
#
_cell.length_a   1.000
_cell.length_b   1.000
_cell.length_c   1.000
_cell.angle_alpha   90.00
_cell.angle_beta   90.00
_cell.angle_gamma   90.00
#
_symmetry.space_group_name_H-M   'P 1'
#
loop_
_entity.id
_entity.type
_entity.pdbx_description
1 polymer ?
#
loop_
_entity_poly.entity_id
_entity_poly.type
_entity_poly.pdbx_seq_one_letter_code
_entity_poly.pdbx_strand_id
1 'polypeptide(L)'
;MNEDLIIFIRAVLGTDHLPSEVRNAATSLDFVSQSTFDQSYLDFLQEQIEGSNDTGRTAKMKERLTALTPYRDMRTLVGFVPTLNGLWSIRVDPARGKVIHGEMAP
;
A
#
# COMPACT_ATOMS: atom_id res chain seq x y z
N MET A 1 -20.64 -6.69 2.45
CA MET A 1 -19.29 -6.18 2.16
C MET A 1 -19.30 -4.69 2.44
N ASN A 2 -18.40 -4.17 3.29
CA ASN A 2 -18.29 -2.73 3.57
C ASN A 2 -17.91 -1.98 2.28
N GLU A 3 -18.40 -0.75 2.10
CA GLU A 3 -18.07 0.13 0.97
C GLU A 3 -16.56 0.29 0.77
N ASP A 4 -15.79 0.42 1.86
CA ASP A 4 -14.33 0.51 1.82
C ASP A 4 -13.69 -0.73 1.17
N LEU A 5 -14.19 -1.91 1.50
CA LEU A 5 -13.71 -3.16 0.94
C LEU A 5 -14.05 -3.26 -0.56
N ILE A 6 -15.24 -2.78 -0.96
CA ILE A 6 -15.62 -2.71 -2.39
C ILE A 6 -14.67 -1.78 -3.16
N ILE A 7 -14.41 -0.58 -2.63
CA ILE A 7 -13.52 0.41 -3.23
C ILE A 7 -12.10 -0.16 -3.35
N PHE A 8 -11.61 -0.78 -2.27
CA PHE A 8 -10.28 -1.40 -2.24
C PHE A 8 -10.15 -2.51 -3.29
N ILE A 9 -11.07 -3.47 -3.32
CA ILE A 9 -11.03 -4.59 -4.27
C ILE A 9 -11.08 -4.07 -5.72
N ARG A 10 -11.95 -3.10 -6.02
CA ARG A 10 -12.03 -2.51 -7.37
C ARG A 10 -10.73 -1.81 -7.78
N ALA A 11 -10.14 -1.04 -6.88
CA ALA A 11 -8.87 -0.35 -7.13
C ALA A 11 -7.73 -1.36 -7.40
N VAL A 12 -7.67 -2.43 -6.62
CA VAL A 12 -6.65 -3.48 -6.76
C VAL A 12 -6.85 -4.29 -8.03
N LEU A 13 -8.07 -4.69 -8.37
CA LEU A 13 -8.36 -5.40 -9.62
C LEU A 13 -8.06 -4.54 -10.85
N GLY A 14 -8.38 -3.24 -10.80
CA GLY A 14 -8.24 -2.30 -11.91
C GLY A 14 -6.83 -1.75 -12.12
N THR A 15 -5.84 -2.16 -11.31
CA THR A 15 -4.46 -1.70 -11.48
C THR A 15 -3.63 -2.73 -12.24
N ASP A 16 -2.66 -2.27 -13.03
CA ASP A 16 -1.82 -3.15 -13.85
C ASP A 16 -0.40 -3.36 -13.29
N HIS A 17 0.02 -2.55 -12.30
CA HIS A 17 1.36 -2.63 -11.72
C HIS A 17 1.48 -3.65 -10.57
N LEU A 18 0.37 -4.22 -10.11
CA LEU A 18 0.38 -5.31 -9.13
C LEU A 18 0.36 -6.68 -9.82
N PRO A 19 1.06 -7.69 -9.29
CA PRO A 19 1.00 -9.05 -9.81
C PRO A 19 -0.44 -9.57 -9.88
N SER A 20 -0.79 -10.31 -10.93
CA SER A 20 -2.13 -10.87 -11.11
C SER A 20 -2.58 -11.75 -9.93
N GLU A 21 -1.64 -12.47 -9.31
CA GLU A 21 -1.90 -13.27 -8.10
C GLU A 21 -2.44 -12.41 -6.96
N VAL A 22 -1.79 -11.28 -6.68
CA VAL A 22 -2.21 -10.31 -5.65
C VAL A 22 -3.59 -9.75 -5.98
N ARG A 23 -3.82 -9.38 -7.25
CA ARG A 23 -5.10 -8.82 -7.69
C ARG A 23 -6.25 -9.80 -7.50
N ASN A 24 -6.04 -11.06 -7.89
CA ASN A 24 -7.03 -12.12 -7.72
C ASN A 24 -7.27 -12.45 -6.24
N ALA A 25 -6.21 -12.52 -5.43
CA ALA A 25 -6.33 -12.84 -4.00
C ALA A 25 -7.08 -11.74 -3.22
N ALA A 26 -7.02 -10.48 -3.66
CA ALA A 26 -7.70 -9.37 -3.00
C ALA A 26 -9.24 -9.55 -2.94
N THR A 27 -9.85 -10.29 -3.87
CA THR A 27 -11.31 -10.54 -3.86
C THR A 27 -11.78 -11.39 -2.70
N SER A 28 -10.86 -12.11 -2.07
CA SER A 28 -11.14 -12.99 -0.93
C SER A 28 -10.99 -12.28 0.42
N LEU A 29 -10.61 -11.00 0.43
CA LEU A 29 -10.54 -10.22 1.66
C LEU A 29 -11.93 -9.98 2.25
N ASP A 30 -12.02 -10.09 3.57
CA ASP A 30 -13.19 -9.78 4.37
C ASP A 30 -13.08 -8.42 5.08
N PHE A 31 -11.87 -7.86 5.16
CA PHE A 31 -11.58 -6.66 5.90
C PHE A 31 -10.47 -5.80 5.27
N VAL A 32 -10.61 -4.49 5.42
CA VAL A 32 -9.57 -3.48 5.16
C VAL A 32 -9.63 -2.42 6.26
N SER A 33 -8.48 -1.82 6.58
CA SER A 33 -8.37 -0.76 7.57
C SER A 33 -8.37 0.61 6.91
N GLN A 34 -9.00 1.59 7.55
CA GLN A 34 -8.77 3.00 7.24
C GLN A 34 -7.49 3.46 7.95
N SER A 35 -6.67 4.25 7.26
CA SER A 35 -5.43 4.77 7.81
C SER A 35 -5.14 6.16 7.26
N THR A 36 -4.68 7.04 8.15
CA THR A 36 -4.07 8.33 7.84
C THR A 36 -2.63 8.31 8.34
N PHE A 37 -1.77 9.12 7.73
CA PHE A 37 -0.41 9.36 8.20
C PHE A 37 -0.07 10.84 7.98
N ASP A 38 0.84 11.35 8.80
CA ASP A 38 1.25 12.75 8.79
C ASP A 38 2.72 12.88 8.35
N GLN A 39 3.27 14.08 8.53
CA GLN A 39 4.67 14.37 8.20
C GLN A 39 5.65 13.49 8.99
N SER A 40 5.36 13.18 10.26
CA SER A 40 6.28 12.41 11.12
C SER A 40 6.54 11.00 10.56
N TYR A 41 5.53 10.41 9.90
CA TYR A 41 5.70 9.12 9.22
C TYR A 41 6.61 9.22 7.99
N LEU A 42 6.50 10.30 7.21
CA LEU A 42 7.36 10.53 6.05
C LEU A 42 8.80 10.81 6.48
N ASP A 43 8.99 11.58 7.56
CA ASP A 43 10.30 11.86 8.15
C ASP A 43 10.95 10.56 8.64
N PHE A 44 10.19 9.69 9.31
CA PHE A 44 10.67 8.37 9.69
C PHE A 44 11.14 7.53 8.49
N LEU A 45 10.39 7.53 7.37
CA LEU A 45 10.83 6.84 6.15
C LEU A 45 12.13 7.42 5.60
N GLN A 46 12.27 8.74 5.63
CA GLN A 46 13.47 9.44 5.18
C GLN A 46 14.69 9.12 6.07
N GLU A 47 14.54 9.16 7.39
CA GLU A 47 15.60 8.80 8.35
C GLU A 47 16.09 7.36 8.15
N GLN A 48 15.15 6.43 7.91
CA GLN A 48 15.49 5.04 7.65
C GLN A 48 16.19 4.84 6.29
N ILE A 49 15.89 5.67 5.29
CA ILE A 49 16.61 5.69 4.00
C ILE A 49 18.04 6.18 4.19
N GLU A 50 18.25 7.23 4.98
CA GLU A 50 19.56 7.83 5.23
C GLU A 50 20.45 6.93 6.10
N GLY A 51 19.85 6.22 7.05
CA GLY A 51 20.57 5.32 7.96
C GLY A 51 20.85 3.91 7.41
N SER A 52 20.38 3.58 6.20
CA SER A 52 20.50 2.21 5.67
C SER A 52 21.69 2.04 4.72
N ASN A 53 22.44 0.95 4.91
CA ASN A 53 23.46 0.47 3.97
C ASN A 53 22.93 -0.62 3.03
N ASP A 54 21.67 -1.07 3.20
CA ASP A 54 21.04 -2.07 2.34
C ASP A 54 20.38 -1.37 1.14
N THR A 55 21.00 -1.49 -0.03
CA THR A 55 20.57 -0.83 -1.27
C THR A 55 19.20 -1.29 -1.75
N GLY A 56 18.86 -2.57 -1.54
CA GLY A 56 17.57 -3.14 -1.93
C GLY A 56 16.44 -2.64 -1.05
N ARG A 57 16.65 -2.64 0.27
CA ARG A 57 15.70 -2.05 1.22
C ARG A 57 15.54 -0.55 0.99
N THR A 58 16.64 0.16 0.76
CA THR A 58 16.65 1.60 0.49
C THR A 58 15.83 1.96 -0.74
N ALA A 59 15.96 1.19 -1.84
CA ALA A 59 15.17 1.42 -3.05
C ALA A 59 13.66 1.31 -2.79
N LYS A 60 13.22 0.22 -2.13
CA LYS A 60 11.81 0.04 -1.75
C LYS A 60 11.28 1.16 -0.87
N MET A 61 12.10 1.63 0.08
CA MET A 61 11.71 2.72 0.97
C MET A 61 11.58 4.06 0.23
N LYS A 62 12.45 4.33 -0.75
CA LYS A 62 12.33 5.51 -1.63
C LYS A 62 11.08 5.46 -2.50
N GLU A 63 10.75 4.30 -3.05
CA GLU A 63 9.50 4.07 -3.79
C GLU A 63 8.29 4.33 -2.90
N ARG A 64 8.26 3.75 -1.70
CA ARG A 64 7.20 3.97 -0.70
C ARG A 64 7.07 5.46 -0.35
N LEU A 65 8.18 6.13 -0.01
CA LEU A 65 8.17 7.54 0.35
C LEU A 65 7.61 8.39 -0.79
N THR A 66 8.06 8.15 -2.02
CA THR A 66 7.59 8.86 -3.22
C THR A 66 6.10 8.66 -3.45
N ALA A 67 5.61 7.42 -3.33
CA ALA A 67 4.20 7.08 -3.52
C ALA A 67 3.29 7.69 -2.45
N LEU A 68 3.75 7.74 -1.19
CA LEU A 68 2.94 8.20 -0.05
C LEU A 68 2.96 9.72 0.16
N THR A 69 4.03 10.42 -0.25
CA THR A 69 4.16 11.88 -0.03
C THR A 69 2.94 12.70 -0.49
N PRO A 70 2.33 12.45 -1.67
CA PRO A 70 1.15 13.20 -2.12
C PRO A 70 -0.12 12.96 -1.29
N TYR A 71 -0.12 11.97 -0.40
CA TYR A 71 -1.27 11.50 0.37
C TYR A 71 -1.16 11.80 1.86
N ARG A 72 -0.21 12.66 2.25
CA ARG A 72 -0.08 13.14 3.63
C ARG A 72 -1.40 13.74 4.11
N ASP A 73 -1.79 13.40 5.33
CA ASP A 73 -3.02 13.86 5.99
C ASP A 73 -4.32 13.40 5.28
N MET A 74 -4.22 12.56 4.25
CA MET A 74 -5.38 12.00 3.54
C MET A 74 -5.77 10.63 4.11
N ARG A 75 -7.08 10.38 4.18
CA ARG A 75 -7.60 9.04 4.48
C ARG A 75 -7.26 8.10 3.33
N THR A 76 -6.67 6.96 3.67
CA THR A 76 -6.36 5.86 2.76
C THR A 76 -6.94 4.56 3.29
N LEU A 77 -7.06 3.56 2.42
CA LEU A 77 -7.41 2.19 2.80
C LEU A 77 -6.17 1.32 2.74
N VAL A 78 -6.02 0.41 3.70
CA VAL A 78 -4.92 -0.55 3.76
C VAL A 78 -5.50 -1.95 3.87
N GLY A 79 -5.05 -2.83 2.98
CA GLY A 79 -5.39 -4.24 2.99
C GLY A 79 -4.14 -5.09 2.94
N PHE A 80 -4.19 -6.22 3.65
CA PHE A 80 -3.13 -7.22 3.65
C PHE A 80 -3.59 -8.43 2.84
N VAL A 81 -3.03 -8.61 1.65
CA VAL A 81 -3.44 -9.65 0.70
C VAL A 81 -2.51 -10.85 0.80
N PRO A 82 -2.97 -12.00 1.34
CA PRO A 82 -2.16 -13.22 1.36
C PRO A 82 -2.08 -13.82 -0.04
N THR A 83 -0.87 -14.20 -0.43
CA THR A 83 -0.55 -14.92 -1.67
C THR A 83 0.29 -16.16 -1.33
N LEU A 84 0.53 -17.05 -2.30
CA LEU A 84 1.39 -18.22 -2.07
C LEU A 84 2.83 -17.82 -1.71
N ASN A 85 3.26 -16.67 -2.21
CA ASN A 85 4.63 -16.17 -2.07
C ASN A 85 4.82 -15.23 -0.86
N GLY A 86 3.77 -14.97 -0.09
CA GLY A 86 3.83 -14.12 1.10
C GLY A 86 2.64 -13.19 1.23
N LEU A 87 2.77 -12.21 2.13
CA LEU A 87 1.74 -11.23 2.44
C LEU A 87 2.06 -9.90 1.74
N TRP A 88 1.09 -9.33 1.04
CA TRP A 88 1.22 -8.01 0.43
C TRP A 88 0.50 -6.95 1.25
N SER A 89 1.18 -5.85 1.55
CA SER A 89 0.55 -4.64 2.07
C SER A 89 0.24 -3.73 0.90
N ILE A 90 -1.04 -3.41 0.71
CA ILE A 90 -1.51 -2.54 -0.37
C ILE A 90 -2.25 -1.36 0.24
N ARG A 91 -1.92 -0.16 -0.24
CA ARG A 91 -2.59 1.08 0.14
C ARG A 91 -3.34 1.66 -1.05
N VAL A 92 -4.59 2.07 -0.82
CA VAL A 92 -5.51 2.62 -1.82
C VAL A 92 -5.97 4.01 -1.40
N ASP A 93 -6.10 4.90 -2.38
CA ASP A 93 -6.82 6.15 -2.29
C ASP A 93 -8.32 5.87 -2.49
N PRO A 94 -9.15 5.93 -1.43
CA PRO A 94 -10.58 5.65 -1.55
C PRO A 94 -11.33 6.71 -2.37
N ALA A 95 -10.86 7.96 -2.42
CA ALA A 95 -11.55 9.02 -3.14
C ALA A 95 -11.40 8.88 -4.65
N ARG A 96 -10.25 8.38 -5.11
CA ARG A 96 -9.97 8.15 -6.55
C ARG A 96 -10.15 6.70 -6.98
N GLY A 97 -10.31 5.76 -6.04
CA GLY A 97 -10.36 4.33 -6.32
C GLY A 97 -9.07 3.81 -6.97
N LYS A 98 -7.91 4.29 -6.51
CA LYS A 98 -6.60 3.97 -7.11
C LYS A 98 -5.64 3.38 -6.08
N VAL A 99 -4.88 2.38 -6.49
CA VAL A 99 -3.73 1.89 -5.70
C VAL A 99 -2.67 2.99 -5.64
N ILE A 100 -2.25 3.32 -4.42
CA ILE A 100 -1.19 4.28 -4.12
C ILE A 100 0.16 3.55 -4.14
N HIS A 101 0.25 2.44 -3.40
CA HIS A 101 1.46 1.66 -3.21
C HIS A 101 1.11 0.21 -2.90
N GLY A 102 1.94 -0.74 -3.32
CA GLY A 102 1.82 -2.14 -2.95
C GLY A 102 3.18 -2.80 -2.89
N GLU A 103 3.43 -3.55 -1.82
CA GLU A 103 4.70 -4.24 -1.59
C GLU A 103 4.50 -5.48 -0.72
N MET A 104 5.47 -6.40 -0.74
CA MET A 104 5.50 -7.49 0.24
C MET A 104 5.72 -6.92 1.64
N ALA A 105 4.84 -7.31 2.57
CA ALA A 105 4.98 -7.03 3.99
C ALA A 105 6.25 -7.72 4.54
N PRO A 106 6.95 -7.09 5.51
CA PRO A 106 8.10 -7.68 6.16
C PRO A 106 7.76 -8.95 6.96
#